data_AF-A0A098VUI4-F1
#
_entry.id   AF-A0A098VUI4-F1
#
_cell.length_a   1.000
_cell.length_b   1.000
_cell.length_c   1.000
_cell.angle_alpha   90.00
_cell.angle_beta   90.00
_cell.angle_gamma   90.00
#
_symmetry.space_group_name_H-M   'P 1'
#
loop_
_entity.id
_entity.type
_entity.pdbx_description
1 polymer ?
#
loop_
_entity_poly.entity_id
_entity_poly.type
_entity_poly.pdbx_seq_one_letter_code
_entity_poly.pdbx_strand_id
1 'polypeptide(L)'
;MITPRAPLLFSLFRHSVPNTRCSYFRNHVDLQNFYSQYLRSFVSSSRSEEHGEITTSPGETLIPMEGVHTIVNSENLSNYSAQNTAKEDFSGKKNWTGTIDTQALIDALSLQFTTAQAEALVVVMQDIVREKLSTGVISKQQIDTDSQMLKARCHEIRLDLQIQQSKNATARKALHERCTNEIQSTIEKLRDGVDMLQSDARMRLSLFKSENREELSKIDSSVHHENSQLALQISDIKTFMEGVKVRLMFKFTIFLIFALLALVLEKNIKKSRLDTPSKRPSVESSNGSSQPDVLPTTDELLL
;
A
#
# COMPACT_ATOMS: atom_id res chain seq x y z
N MET A 1 32.72 34.42 -21.34
CA MET A 1 31.52 33.56 -21.29
C MET A 1 31.49 32.93 -19.90
N ILE A 2 30.56 33.16 -18.98
CA ILE A 2 29.27 33.86 -18.93
C ILE A 2 29.16 34.46 -17.51
N THR A 3 28.58 35.64 -17.44
CA THR A 3 28.26 36.48 -16.27
C THR A 3 27.15 35.92 -15.36
N PRO A 4 27.16 36.23 -14.05
CA PRO A 4 26.00 36.06 -13.17
C PRO A 4 25.15 37.34 -13.10
N ARG A 5 23.82 37.20 -12.99
CA ARG A 5 22.88 38.34 -12.81
C ARG A 5 21.93 38.08 -11.63
N ALA A 6 22.31 38.67 -10.51
CA ALA A 6 21.57 39.43 -9.48
C ALA A 6 20.04 39.29 -9.23
N PRO A 7 19.59 39.67 -8.00
CA PRO A 7 18.34 39.26 -7.33
C PRO A 7 17.27 40.38 -7.32
N LEU A 8 16.13 40.18 -6.61
CA LEU A 8 15.58 41.10 -5.58
C LEU A 8 14.13 40.74 -5.12
N LEU A 9 13.95 40.80 -3.80
CA LEU A 9 12.77 41.25 -3.02
C LEU A 9 11.47 40.43 -3.04
N PHE A 10 11.13 39.84 -1.89
CA PHE A 10 10.12 40.44 -1.01
C PHE A 10 10.19 39.81 0.39
N SER A 11 10.68 40.61 1.33
CA SER A 11 10.40 40.50 2.75
C SER A 11 8.91 40.68 3.01
N LEU A 12 8.31 39.85 3.87
CA LEU A 12 7.36 40.21 4.93
C LEU A 12 6.65 38.93 5.40
N PHE A 13 7.06 38.39 6.54
CA PHE A 13 6.19 38.09 7.69
C PHE A 13 7.01 37.32 8.74
N ARG A 14 7.60 38.10 9.65
CA ARG A 14 8.05 37.59 10.94
C ARG A 14 6.94 37.93 11.92
N HIS A 15 6.17 36.95 12.40
CA HIS A 15 5.65 36.95 13.77
C HIS A 15 5.11 35.57 14.16
N SER A 16 5.34 35.26 15.44
CA SER A 16 4.73 34.18 16.22
C SER A 16 5.37 32.79 16.14
N VAL A 17 6.29 32.57 17.08
CA VAL A 17 6.58 31.25 17.64
C VAL A 17 5.34 30.79 18.43
N PRO A 18 4.90 29.53 18.26
CA PRO A 18 4.47 28.80 19.43
C PRO A 18 5.18 27.45 19.55
N ASN A 19 5.54 27.18 20.80
CA ASN A 19 6.06 25.95 21.39
C ASN A 19 5.76 24.65 20.63
N THR A 20 6.85 24.03 20.19
CA THR A 20 6.99 22.61 19.92
C THR A 20 6.88 21.81 21.22
N ARG A 21 5.71 21.20 21.47
CA ARG A 21 5.50 19.94 22.23
C ARG A 21 3.99 19.79 22.48
N CYS A 22 3.26 19.18 21.54
CA CYS A 22 1.98 18.47 21.76
C CYS A 22 1.23 18.03 20.49
N SER A 23 1.81 18.15 19.28
CA SER A 23 1.11 17.80 18.03
C SER A 23 1.35 16.37 17.51
N TYR A 24 2.30 15.61 18.05
CA TYR A 24 2.62 14.26 17.53
C TYR A 24 1.64 13.16 17.96
N PHE A 25 0.91 13.33 19.07
CA PHE A 25 0.00 12.29 19.56
C PHE A 25 -1.40 12.34 18.92
N ARG A 26 -1.82 13.49 18.38
CA ARG A 26 -3.17 13.64 17.79
C ARG A 26 -3.25 13.07 16.37
N ASN A 27 -2.18 13.25 15.59
CA ASN A 27 -2.14 12.79 14.19
C ASN A 27 -2.08 11.26 14.05
N HIS A 28 -1.58 10.52 15.06
CA HIS A 28 -1.51 9.06 14.99
C HIS A 28 -2.88 8.37 15.18
N VAL A 29 -3.79 8.99 15.94
CA VAL A 29 -5.16 8.50 16.14
C VAL A 29 -6.01 8.79 14.89
N ASP A 30 -5.81 9.94 14.25
CA ASP A 30 -6.50 10.28 13.01
C ASP A 30 -6.08 9.40 11.83
N LEU A 31 -4.80 8.99 11.74
CA LEU A 31 -4.33 8.11 10.68
C LEU A 31 -4.86 6.67 10.83
N GLN A 32 -4.98 6.16 12.06
CA GLN A 32 -5.64 4.86 12.31
C GLN A 32 -7.15 4.91 12.06
N ASN A 33 -7.81 6.02 12.43
CA ASN A 33 -9.23 6.20 12.13
C ASN A 33 -9.49 6.31 10.62
N PHE A 34 -8.60 6.97 9.88
CA PHE A 34 -8.69 7.07 8.42
C PHE A 34 -8.51 5.71 7.75
N TYR A 35 -7.53 4.91 8.18
CA TYR A 35 -7.35 3.54 7.66
C TYR A 35 -8.52 2.62 8.04
N SER A 36 -9.08 2.74 9.24
CA SER A 36 -10.24 1.93 9.64
C SER A 36 -11.52 2.34 8.90
N GLN A 37 -11.70 3.63 8.60
CA GLN A 37 -12.83 4.11 7.78
C GLN A 37 -12.70 3.66 6.33
N TYR A 38 -11.49 3.66 5.76
CA TYR A 38 -11.26 3.21 4.39
C TYR A 38 -11.44 1.70 4.24
N LEU A 39 -11.00 0.89 5.22
CA LEU A 39 -11.24 -0.55 5.23
C LEU A 39 -12.73 -0.87 5.50
N ARG A 40 -13.43 -0.08 6.32
CA ARG A 40 -14.88 -0.24 6.52
C ARG A 40 -15.69 0.14 5.30
N SER A 41 -15.32 1.19 4.56
CA SER A 41 -16.01 1.56 3.32
C SER A 41 -15.79 0.54 2.20
N PHE A 42 -14.60 -0.04 2.13
CA PHE A 42 -14.27 -1.11 1.18
C PHE A 42 -15.05 -2.40 1.50
N VAL A 43 -15.08 -2.82 2.78
CA VAL A 43 -15.85 -4.00 3.23
C VAL A 43 -17.37 -3.77 3.15
N SER A 44 -17.87 -2.54 3.35
CA SER A 44 -19.30 -2.24 3.15
C SER A 44 -19.69 -2.15 1.69
N SER A 45 -18.77 -1.76 0.79
CA SER A 45 -19.00 -1.78 -0.66
C SER A 45 -19.02 -3.21 -1.22
N SER A 46 -18.25 -4.13 -0.61
CA SER A 46 -18.30 -5.57 -0.95
C SER A 46 -19.47 -6.32 -0.30
N ARG A 47 -20.13 -5.74 0.72
CA ARG A 47 -21.27 -6.35 1.42
C ARG A 47 -22.64 -5.85 0.96
N SER A 48 -22.68 -4.87 0.07
CA SER A 48 -23.94 -4.33 -0.46
C SER A 48 -24.45 -5.04 -1.73
N GLU A 49 -23.77 -6.12 -2.16
CA GLU A 49 -24.28 -7.05 -3.20
C GLU A 49 -24.86 -8.36 -2.62
N GLU A 50 -24.84 -8.55 -1.29
CA GLU A 50 -25.48 -9.69 -0.61
C GLU A 50 -26.60 -9.21 0.33
N HIS A 51 -27.82 -9.10 -0.20
CA HIS A 51 -29.08 -9.57 0.40
C HIS A 51 -30.29 -8.89 -0.26
N GLY A 52 -30.81 -9.54 -1.30
CA GLY A 52 -32.23 -9.52 -1.64
C GLY A 52 -32.77 -10.94 -1.43
N GLU A 53 -33.36 -11.19 -0.27
CA GLU A 53 -34.06 -12.43 0.06
C GLU A 53 -35.50 -12.33 -0.48
N ILE A 54 -35.86 -13.17 -1.45
CA ILE A 54 -37.25 -13.54 -1.75
C ILE A 54 -37.41 -15.01 -1.37
N THR A 55 -38.27 -15.23 -0.39
CA THR A 55 -38.72 -16.54 0.05
C THR A 55 -39.79 -17.12 -0.89
N THR A 56 -39.68 -18.44 -1.10
CA THR A 56 -40.72 -19.47 -1.36
C THR A 56 -41.14 -19.88 -2.80
N SER A 57 -40.54 -21.01 -3.21
CA SER A 57 -41.13 -22.22 -3.86
C SER A 57 -41.25 -22.29 -5.40
N PRO A 58 -41.23 -23.50 -6.02
CA PRO A 58 -40.06 -24.36 -6.20
C PRO A 58 -39.84 -24.69 -7.70
N GLY A 59 -38.59 -24.61 -8.16
CA GLY A 59 -38.20 -25.11 -9.47
C GLY A 59 -37.27 -24.15 -10.20
N GLU A 60 -35.96 -24.34 -10.03
CA GLU A 60 -34.97 -24.28 -11.11
C GLU A 60 -33.60 -24.62 -10.53
N THR A 61 -33.01 -25.66 -11.11
CA THR A 61 -31.74 -26.27 -10.71
C THR A 61 -30.58 -25.48 -11.31
N LEU A 62 -29.53 -25.29 -10.50
CA LEU A 62 -28.17 -24.91 -10.89
C LEU A 62 -27.78 -25.31 -12.32
N ILE A 63 -27.30 -24.35 -13.11
CA ILE A 63 -26.46 -24.64 -14.27
C ILE A 63 -25.00 -24.34 -13.87
N PRO A 64 -24.13 -25.35 -13.78
CA PRO A 64 -22.69 -25.17 -13.73
C PRO A 64 -22.22 -24.62 -15.08
N MET A 65 -21.28 -23.66 -15.07
CA MET A 65 -20.52 -23.25 -16.27
C MET A 65 -19.57 -24.38 -16.67
N GLU A 66 -20.15 -25.44 -17.21
CA GLU A 66 -19.48 -26.60 -17.78
C GLU A 66 -19.74 -26.61 -19.28
N GLY A 67 -18.66 -26.64 -20.06
CA GLY A 67 -18.72 -27.03 -21.47
C GLY A 67 -19.10 -25.95 -22.48
N VAL A 68 -18.13 -25.15 -22.92
CA VAL A 68 -18.03 -24.83 -24.36
C VAL A 68 -16.88 -25.64 -24.95
N HIS A 69 -17.03 -26.95 -24.80
CA HIS A 69 -16.52 -27.95 -25.74
C HIS A 69 -17.74 -28.50 -26.48
N THR A 70 -18.45 -27.66 -27.23
CA THR A 70 -19.11 -28.20 -28.41
C THR A 70 -18.01 -28.36 -29.45
N ILE A 71 -17.35 -29.51 -29.35
CA ILE A 71 -16.96 -30.28 -30.53
C ILE A 71 -18.19 -30.25 -31.43
N VAL A 72 -18.20 -29.37 -32.42
CA VAL A 72 -19.18 -29.48 -33.50
C VAL A 72 -18.78 -30.75 -34.22
N ASN A 73 -19.41 -31.85 -33.80
CA ASN A 73 -19.34 -33.14 -34.45
C ASN A 73 -19.39 -32.94 -35.97
N SER A 74 -18.55 -33.66 -36.68
CA SER A 74 -18.65 -33.88 -38.12
C SER A 74 -20.05 -34.34 -38.58
N GLU A 75 -20.90 -34.80 -37.66
CA GLU A 75 -22.30 -35.17 -37.89
C GLU A 75 -23.22 -33.97 -38.19
N ASN A 76 -22.92 -32.76 -37.67
CA ASN A 76 -23.73 -31.57 -37.99
C ASN A 76 -23.38 -30.95 -39.34
N LEU A 77 -22.28 -31.36 -39.98
CA LEU A 77 -21.99 -30.98 -41.37
C LEU A 77 -22.81 -31.79 -42.38
N SER A 78 -23.24 -33.00 -42.03
CA SER A 78 -24.13 -33.84 -42.84
C SER A 78 -25.58 -33.31 -42.85
N ASN A 79 -26.04 -32.75 -41.74
CA ASN A 79 -27.43 -32.29 -41.64
C ASN A 79 -27.70 -30.97 -42.40
N TYR A 80 -26.68 -30.12 -42.57
CA TYR A 80 -26.83 -28.89 -43.36
C TYR A 80 -26.76 -29.11 -44.88
N SER A 81 -26.20 -30.23 -45.35
CA SER A 81 -26.32 -30.61 -46.78
C SER A 81 -27.66 -31.28 -47.09
N ALA A 82 -28.31 -31.90 -46.09
CA ALA A 82 -29.61 -32.56 -46.24
C ALA A 82 -30.83 -31.62 -46.11
N GLN A 83 -30.72 -30.50 -45.40
CA GLN A 83 -31.87 -29.61 -45.16
C GLN A 83 -32.16 -28.59 -46.26
N ASN A 84 -31.21 -28.38 -47.19
CA ASN A 84 -31.37 -27.45 -48.33
C ASN A 84 -31.60 -28.16 -49.69
N THR A 85 -31.84 -29.47 -49.68
CA THR A 85 -32.27 -30.22 -50.87
C THR A 85 -33.78 -30.48 -50.89
N ALA A 86 -34.53 -30.00 -49.89
CA ALA A 86 -35.98 -30.15 -49.82
C ALA A 86 -36.65 -28.77 -49.94
N LYS A 87 -37.44 -28.59 -51.01
CA LYS A 87 -38.14 -27.37 -51.47
C LYS A 87 -37.23 -26.49 -52.33
N GLU A 88 -37.33 -26.47 -53.65
CA GLU A 88 -38.55 -26.39 -54.45
C GLU A 88 -38.57 -27.41 -55.59
N ASP A 89 -39.51 -28.37 -55.52
CA ASP A 89 -39.99 -29.04 -56.71
C ASP A 89 -40.83 -28.04 -57.52
N PHE A 90 -40.16 -27.21 -58.33
CA PHE A 90 -40.77 -26.59 -59.51
C PHE A 90 -40.97 -27.65 -60.59
N SER A 91 -41.67 -28.74 -60.25
CA SER A 91 -42.18 -29.75 -61.18
C SER A 91 -43.49 -29.28 -61.83
N GLY A 92 -43.50 -28.02 -62.27
CA GLY A 92 -44.42 -27.54 -63.29
C GLY A 92 -43.69 -27.52 -64.63
N LYS A 93 -43.06 -28.64 -65.02
CA LYS A 93 -42.40 -28.78 -66.32
C LYS A 93 -43.46 -28.83 -67.41
N LYS A 94 -43.91 -27.64 -67.83
CA LYS A 94 -44.40 -27.47 -69.20
C LYS A 94 -43.15 -27.62 -70.05
N ASN A 95 -43.04 -28.75 -70.72
CA ASN A 95 -41.99 -29.00 -71.69
C ASN A 95 -42.25 -28.04 -72.84
N TRP A 96 -41.72 -26.82 -72.76
CA TRP A 96 -41.59 -25.93 -73.92
C TRP A 96 -40.51 -26.49 -74.83
N THR A 97 -40.66 -27.75 -75.26
CA THR A 97 -40.14 -28.15 -76.57
C THR A 97 -41.09 -27.52 -77.58
N GLY A 98 -41.04 -26.19 -77.66
CA GLY A 98 -41.66 -25.43 -78.73
C GLY A 98 -40.89 -25.74 -79.99
N THR A 99 -41.09 -26.93 -80.53
CA THR A 99 -40.93 -27.15 -81.97
C THR A 99 -41.86 -26.13 -82.60
N ILE A 100 -41.30 -25.04 -83.12
CA ILE A 100 -42.05 -24.12 -83.98
C ILE A 100 -42.70 -25.01 -85.02
N ASP A 101 -44.03 -25.08 -85.02
CA ASP A 101 -44.76 -25.88 -85.98
C ASP A 101 -44.55 -25.24 -87.36
N THR A 102 -43.58 -25.79 -88.09
CA THR A 102 -43.20 -25.31 -89.42
C THR A 102 -44.35 -25.42 -90.39
N GLN A 103 -45.21 -26.43 -90.24
CA GLN A 103 -46.29 -26.68 -91.18
C GLN A 103 -47.43 -25.69 -90.96
N ALA A 104 -47.85 -25.48 -89.71
CA ALA A 104 -48.84 -24.46 -89.39
C ALA A 104 -48.37 -23.03 -89.77
N LEU A 105 -47.06 -22.77 -89.67
CA LEU A 105 -46.47 -21.50 -90.07
C LEU A 105 -46.45 -21.34 -91.60
N ILE A 106 -46.05 -22.38 -92.34
CA ILE A 106 -46.09 -22.38 -93.81
C ILE A 106 -47.52 -22.20 -94.32
N ASP A 107 -48.50 -22.87 -93.71
CA ASP A 107 -49.92 -22.76 -94.05
C ASP A 107 -50.43 -21.32 -93.83
N ALA A 108 -50.06 -20.68 -92.73
CA ALA A 108 -50.43 -19.29 -92.44
C ALA A 108 -49.76 -18.29 -93.40
N LEU A 109 -48.52 -18.54 -93.83
CA LEU A 109 -47.80 -17.69 -94.78
C LEU A 109 -48.24 -17.92 -96.24
N SER A 110 -48.77 -19.09 -96.57
CA SER A 110 -49.26 -19.43 -97.92
C SER A 110 -50.46 -18.58 -98.37
N LEU A 111 -51.12 -17.89 -97.43
CA LEU A 111 -52.20 -16.96 -97.73
C LEU A 111 -51.73 -15.67 -98.42
N GLN A 112 -50.46 -15.29 -98.25
CA GLN A 112 -49.91 -14.00 -98.72
C GLN A 112 -48.66 -14.15 -99.60
N PHE A 113 -47.98 -15.29 -99.52
CA PHE A 113 -46.74 -15.56 -100.24
C PHE A 113 -46.85 -16.85 -101.07
N THR A 114 -46.00 -16.97 -102.08
CA THR A 114 -45.85 -18.26 -102.79
C THR A 114 -45.29 -19.31 -101.83
N THR A 115 -45.66 -20.58 -102.02
CA THR A 115 -45.25 -21.69 -101.14
C THR A 115 -43.73 -21.78 -100.98
N ALA A 116 -42.97 -21.54 -102.06
CA ALA A 116 -41.51 -21.50 -102.05
C ALA A 116 -40.94 -20.32 -101.22
N GLN A 117 -41.60 -19.16 -101.22
CA GLN A 117 -41.19 -18.00 -100.42
C GLN A 117 -41.53 -18.19 -98.94
N ALA A 118 -42.67 -18.80 -98.63
CA ALA A 118 -43.07 -19.13 -97.26
C ALA A 118 -42.09 -20.12 -96.62
N GLU A 119 -41.69 -21.18 -97.34
CA GLU A 119 -40.71 -22.16 -96.87
C GLU A 119 -39.34 -21.50 -96.58
N ALA A 120 -38.85 -20.67 -97.50
CA ALA A 120 -37.58 -19.96 -97.31
C ALA A 120 -37.60 -19.01 -96.10
N LEU A 121 -38.71 -18.29 -95.87
CA LEU A 121 -38.83 -17.37 -94.75
C LEU A 121 -38.89 -18.10 -93.40
N VAL A 122 -39.56 -19.26 -93.35
CA VAL A 122 -39.60 -20.11 -92.14
C VAL A 122 -38.21 -20.62 -91.79
N VAL A 123 -37.41 -21.05 -92.77
CA VAL A 123 -36.02 -21.48 -92.54
C VAL A 123 -35.17 -20.33 -91.98
N VAL A 124 -35.25 -19.14 -92.58
CA VAL A 124 -34.52 -17.96 -92.09
C VAL A 124 -34.95 -17.58 -90.68
N MET A 125 -36.25 -17.61 -90.39
CA MET A 125 -36.79 -17.29 -89.07
C MET A 125 -36.34 -18.30 -88.02
N GLN A 126 -36.27 -19.59 -88.36
CA GLN A 126 -35.73 -20.62 -87.49
C GLN A 126 -34.24 -20.44 -87.21
N ASP A 127 -33.45 -20.04 -88.20
CA ASP A 127 -32.03 -19.78 -88.00
C ASP A 127 -31.79 -18.55 -87.13
N ILE A 128 -32.53 -17.45 -87.34
CA ILE A 128 -32.45 -16.26 -86.47
C ILE A 128 -32.87 -16.61 -85.05
N VAL A 129 -33.97 -17.35 -84.86
CA VAL A 129 -34.41 -17.78 -83.53
C VAL A 129 -33.35 -18.66 -82.88
N ARG A 130 -32.74 -19.59 -83.61
CA ARG A 130 -31.67 -20.46 -83.11
C ARG A 130 -30.42 -19.68 -82.71
N GLU A 131 -30.01 -18.71 -83.51
CA GLU A 131 -28.85 -17.85 -83.25
C GLU A 131 -29.08 -16.93 -82.03
N LYS A 132 -30.29 -16.38 -81.88
CA LYS A 132 -30.63 -15.55 -80.72
C LYS A 132 -30.85 -16.37 -79.46
N LEU A 133 -31.33 -17.60 -79.57
CA LEU A 133 -31.50 -18.50 -78.43
C LEU A 133 -30.16 -19.05 -77.93
N SER A 134 -29.20 -19.32 -78.83
CA SER A 134 -27.88 -19.85 -78.45
C SER A 134 -27.01 -18.83 -77.73
N THR A 135 -27.21 -17.53 -77.97
CA THR A 135 -26.41 -16.45 -77.38
C THR A 135 -26.94 -15.94 -76.03
N GLY A 136 -28.24 -16.12 -75.75
CA GLY A 136 -28.89 -15.59 -74.55
C GLY A 136 -29.31 -16.63 -73.50
N VAL A 137 -29.37 -17.93 -73.86
CA VAL A 137 -29.85 -18.96 -72.94
C VAL A 137 -28.67 -19.66 -72.27
N ILE A 138 -28.48 -19.35 -70.99
CA ILE A 138 -27.60 -20.14 -70.13
C ILE A 138 -28.25 -21.52 -69.97
N SER A 139 -27.51 -22.57 -70.31
CA SER A 139 -27.96 -23.96 -70.10
C SER A 139 -28.26 -24.19 -68.62
N LYS A 140 -29.33 -24.91 -68.31
CA LYS A 140 -29.65 -25.31 -66.93
C LYS A 140 -28.47 -26.02 -66.26
N GLN A 141 -27.71 -26.80 -67.04
CA GLN A 141 -26.51 -27.48 -66.57
C GLN A 141 -25.38 -26.51 -66.14
N GLN A 142 -25.24 -25.37 -66.82
CA GLN A 142 -24.25 -24.36 -66.45
C GLN A 142 -24.64 -23.69 -65.13
N ILE A 143 -25.92 -23.36 -64.97
CA ILE A 143 -26.46 -22.81 -63.71
C ILE A 143 -26.25 -23.78 -62.55
N ASP A 144 -26.50 -25.08 -62.76
CA ASP A 144 -26.32 -26.11 -61.74
C ASP A 144 -24.84 -26.27 -61.35
N THR A 145 -23.93 -26.19 -62.32
CA THR A 145 -22.48 -26.28 -62.08
C THR A 145 -21.97 -25.07 -61.30
N ASP A 146 -22.36 -23.86 -61.71
CA ASP A 146 -21.98 -22.62 -61.03
C ASP A 146 -22.56 -22.57 -59.60
N SER A 147 -23.78 -23.07 -59.40
CA SER A 147 -24.40 -23.22 -58.09
C SER A 147 -23.65 -24.20 -57.18
N GLN A 148 -23.22 -25.35 -57.72
CA GLN A 148 -22.42 -26.33 -56.98
C GLN A 148 -21.05 -25.76 -56.59
N MET A 149 -20.39 -25.05 -57.50
CA MET A 149 -19.13 -24.37 -57.22
C MET A 149 -19.28 -23.28 -56.15
N LEU A 150 -20.37 -22.51 -56.21
CA LEU A 150 -20.67 -21.51 -55.18
C LEU A 150 -20.91 -22.16 -53.81
N LYS A 151 -21.68 -23.25 -53.76
CA LYS A 151 -21.91 -24.01 -52.52
C LYS A 151 -20.60 -24.54 -51.94
N ALA A 152 -19.71 -25.06 -52.78
CA ALA A 152 -18.38 -25.52 -52.35
C ALA A 152 -17.55 -24.37 -51.75
N ARG A 153 -17.51 -23.20 -52.39
CA ARG A 153 -16.83 -22.01 -51.87
C ARG A 153 -17.44 -21.48 -50.58
N CYS A 154 -18.76 -21.46 -50.46
CA CYS A 154 -19.44 -21.09 -49.21
C CYS A 154 -19.11 -22.07 -48.09
N HIS A 155 -18.96 -23.36 -48.40
CA HIS A 155 -18.54 -24.36 -47.42
C HIS A 155 -17.11 -24.15 -46.96
N GLU A 156 -16.18 -23.89 -47.88
CA GLU A 156 -14.78 -23.58 -47.58
C GLU A 156 -14.63 -22.37 -46.66
N ILE A 157 -15.31 -21.26 -46.96
CA ILE A 157 -15.28 -20.05 -46.11
C ILE A 157 -15.84 -20.36 -44.71
N ARG A 158 -16.89 -21.18 -44.63
CA ARG A 158 -17.47 -21.56 -43.34
C ARG A 158 -16.50 -22.40 -42.50
N LEU A 159 -15.76 -23.30 -43.14
CA LEU A 159 -14.73 -24.10 -42.49
C LEU A 159 -13.57 -23.21 -42.01
N ASP A 160 -13.08 -22.30 -42.86
CA ASP A 160 -12.02 -21.36 -42.45
C ASP A 160 -12.48 -20.48 -41.29
N LEU A 161 -13.71 -19.96 -41.34
CA LEU A 161 -14.28 -19.20 -40.24
C LEU A 161 -14.35 -20.03 -38.94
N GLN A 162 -14.78 -21.29 -39.02
CA GLN A 162 -14.85 -22.18 -37.85
C GLN A 162 -13.45 -22.47 -37.28
N ILE A 163 -12.46 -22.70 -38.15
CA ILE A 163 -11.06 -22.90 -37.75
C ILE A 163 -10.53 -21.62 -37.07
N GLN A 164 -10.76 -20.45 -37.67
CA GLN A 164 -10.35 -19.18 -37.07
C GLN A 164 -11.04 -18.92 -35.74
N GLN A 165 -12.33 -19.23 -35.60
CA GLN A 165 -13.04 -19.12 -34.33
C GLN A 165 -12.43 -20.03 -33.27
N SER A 166 -12.16 -21.30 -33.59
CA SER A 166 -11.54 -22.24 -32.66
C SER A 166 -10.12 -21.80 -32.25
N LYS A 167 -9.33 -21.29 -33.21
CA LYS A 167 -8.00 -20.74 -32.98
C LYS A 167 -8.05 -19.51 -32.07
N ASN A 168 -8.96 -18.58 -32.35
CA ASN A 168 -9.14 -17.37 -31.54
C ASN A 168 -9.63 -17.70 -30.13
N ALA A 169 -10.54 -18.66 -29.98
CA ALA A 169 -10.98 -19.13 -28.67
C ALA A 169 -9.83 -19.74 -27.87
N THR A 170 -9.00 -20.57 -28.51
CA THR A 170 -7.83 -21.19 -27.88
C THR A 170 -6.78 -20.14 -27.49
N ALA A 171 -6.47 -19.20 -28.38
CA ALA A 171 -5.54 -18.11 -28.11
C ALA A 171 -6.03 -17.21 -26.97
N ARG A 172 -7.34 -16.89 -26.93
CA ARG A 172 -7.94 -16.13 -25.83
C ARG A 172 -7.84 -16.87 -24.49
N LYS A 173 -8.13 -18.18 -24.47
CA LYS A 173 -7.98 -19.00 -23.26
C LYS A 173 -6.53 -19.02 -22.76
N ALA A 174 -5.56 -19.21 -23.66
CA ALA A 174 -4.14 -19.19 -23.30
C ALA A 174 -3.68 -17.83 -22.77
N LEU A 175 -4.11 -16.72 -23.38
CA LEU A 175 -3.83 -15.38 -22.88
C LEU A 175 -4.50 -15.11 -21.53
N HIS A 176 -5.72 -15.60 -21.34
CA HIS A 176 -6.43 -15.47 -20.08
C HIS A 176 -5.73 -16.24 -18.95
N GLU A 177 -5.34 -17.50 -19.19
CA GLU A 177 -4.57 -18.30 -18.23
C GLU A 177 -3.24 -17.63 -17.89
N ARG A 178 -2.52 -17.12 -18.89
CA ARG A 178 -1.30 -16.36 -18.67
C ARG A 178 -1.52 -15.12 -17.80
N CYS A 179 -2.55 -14.34 -18.10
CA CYS A 179 -2.91 -13.15 -17.32
C CYS A 179 -3.25 -13.52 -15.87
N THR A 180 -4.03 -14.57 -15.66
CA THR A 180 -4.37 -15.08 -14.33
C THR A 180 -3.13 -15.53 -13.56
N ASN A 181 -2.19 -16.21 -14.21
CA ASN A 181 -0.92 -16.61 -13.61
C ASN A 181 -0.04 -15.40 -13.24
N GLU A 182 0.00 -14.36 -14.09
CA GLU A 182 0.72 -13.12 -13.81
C GLU A 182 0.08 -12.35 -12.63
N ILE A 183 -1.25 -12.32 -12.54
CA ILE A 183 -1.98 -11.75 -11.41
C ILE A 183 -1.66 -12.51 -10.12
N GLN A 184 -1.76 -13.84 -10.13
CA GLN A 184 -1.44 -14.67 -8.96
C GLN A 184 0.01 -14.49 -8.51
N SER A 185 0.96 -14.46 -9.46
CA SER A 185 2.37 -14.19 -9.15
C SER A 185 2.57 -12.81 -8.51
N THR A 186 1.82 -11.81 -8.96
CA THR A 186 1.91 -10.45 -8.41
C THR A 186 1.30 -10.37 -7.01
N ILE A 187 0.20 -11.07 -6.77
CA ILE A 187 -0.43 -11.16 -5.44
C ILE A 187 0.54 -11.82 -4.45
N GLU A 188 1.21 -12.90 -4.84
CA GLU A 188 2.17 -13.58 -3.97
C GLU A 188 3.36 -12.67 -3.63
N LYS A 189 3.91 -11.96 -4.63
CA LYS A 189 4.98 -10.97 -4.39
C LYS A 189 4.53 -9.85 -3.45
N LEU A 190 3.28 -9.40 -3.57
CA LEU A 190 2.74 -8.37 -2.68
C LEU A 190 2.61 -8.91 -1.25
N ARG A 191 2.13 -10.14 -1.10
CA ARG A 191 2.02 -10.82 0.19
C ARG A 191 3.38 -10.96 0.85
N ASP A 192 4.38 -11.47 0.12
CA ASP A 192 5.76 -11.57 0.59
C ASP A 192 6.32 -10.20 1.01
N GLY A 193 6.03 -9.15 0.23
CA GLY A 193 6.42 -7.78 0.55
C GLY A 193 5.77 -7.26 1.84
N VAL A 194 4.50 -7.57 2.07
CA VAL A 194 3.79 -7.21 3.31
C VAL A 194 4.34 -7.98 4.51
N ASP A 195 4.59 -9.28 4.36
CA ASP A 195 5.12 -10.12 5.44
C ASP A 195 6.56 -9.69 5.80
N MET A 196 7.39 -9.34 4.81
CA MET A 196 8.71 -8.77 5.01
C MET A 196 8.63 -7.41 5.74
N LEU A 197 7.73 -6.52 5.31
CA LEU A 197 7.54 -5.21 5.97
C LEU A 197 7.03 -5.37 7.40
N GLN A 198 6.13 -6.34 7.64
CA GLN A 198 5.63 -6.64 8.99
C GLN A 198 6.77 -7.17 9.88
N SER A 199 7.60 -8.07 9.35
CA SER A 199 8.79 -8.56 10.05
C SER A 199 9.76 -7.43 10.37
N ASP A 200 10.06 -6.53 9.41
CA ASP A 200 10.91 -5.36 9.63
C ASP A 200 10.32 -4.41 10.68
N ALA A 201 9.02 -4.13 10.62
CA ALA A 201 8.35 -3.28 11.61
C ALA A 201 8.40 -3.90 13.02
N ARG A 202 8.19 -5.22 13.13
CA ARG A 202 8.31 -5.94 14.41
C ARG A 202 9.74 -5.92 14.93
N MET A 203 10.72 -6.15 14.06
CA MET A 203 12.14 -6.09 14.40
C MET A 203 12.52 -4.70 14.90
N ARG A 204 12.18 -3.65 14.15
CA ARG A 204 12.41 -2.25 14.54
C ARG A 204 11.77 -1.93 15.88
N LEU A 205 10.54 -2.39 16.12
CA LEU A 205 9.88 -2.19 17.41
C LEU A 205 10.62 -2.93 18.53
N SER A 206 11.09 -4.15 18.28
CA SER A 206 11.86 -4.90 19.28
C SER A 206 13.20 -4.25 19.60
N LEU A 207 13.89 -3.71 18.59
CA LEU A 207 15.13 -2.95 18.75
C LEU A 207 14.87 -1.66 19.53
N PHE A 208 13.85 -0.88 19.14
CA PHE A 208 13.48 0.34 19.85
C PHE A 208 13.10 0.07 21.31
N LYS A 209 12.37 -1.02 21.58
CA LYS A 209 12.07 -1.42 22.97
C LYS A 209 13.32 -1.81 23.75
N SER A 210 14.27 -2.49 23.11
CA SER A 210 15.56 -2.85 23.71
C SER A 210 16.37 -1.60 24.03
N GLU A 211 16.52 -0.71 23.06
CA GLU A 211 17.22 0.57 23.19
C GLU A 211 16.60 1.43 24.28
N ASN A 212 15.27 1.63 24.25
CA ASN A 212 14.58 2.40 25.28
C ASN A 212 14.71 1.75 26.67
N ARG A 213 14.75 0.41 26.78
CA ARG A 213 15.01 -0.27 28.05
C ARG A 213 16.45 -0.04 28.54
N GLU A 214 17.41 -0.07 27.64
CA GLU A 214 18.81 0.21 27.96
C GLU A 214 18.99 1.67 28.41
N GLU A 215 18.39 2.63 27.70
CA GLU A 215 18.38 4.04 28.10
C GLU A 215 17.72 4.23 29.46
N LEU A 216 16.58 3.58 29.72
CA LEU A 216 15.90 3.67 31.00
C LEU A 216 16.74 3.05 32.13
N SER A 217 17.38 1.91 31.89
CA SER A 217 18.30 1.27 32.84
C SER A 217 19.52 2.15 33.11
N LYS A 218 20.01 2.88 32.10
CA LYS A 218 21.12 3.82 32.26
C LYS A 218 20.70 4.99 33.14
N ILE A 219 19.54 5.60 32.86
CA ILE A 219 18.99 6.67 33.69
C ILE A 219 18.81 6.21 35.13
N ASP A 220 18.23 5.03 35.34
CA ASP A 220 18.03 4.44 36.67
C ASP A 220 19.36 4.24 37.41
N SER A 221 20.38 3.72 36.73
CA SER A 221 21.72 3.58 37.30
C SER A 221 22.37 4.92 37.67
N SER A 222 22.17 5.96 36.85
CA SER A 222 22.66 7.31 37.13
C SER A 222 21.96 7.90 38.36
N VAL A 223 20.64 7.76 38.45
CA VAL A 223 19.86 8.20 39.62
C VAL A 223 20.29 7.45 40.88
N HIS A 224 20.50 6.14 40.80
CA HIS A 224 21.00 5.36 41.93
C HIS A 224 22.40 5.77 42.38
N HIS A 225 23.29 6.05 41.42
CA HIS A 225 24.63 6.53 41.72
C HIS A 225 24.59 7.91 42.42
N GLU A 226 23.82 8.85 41.88
CA GLU A 226 23.64 10.18 42.48
C GLU A 226 22.99 10.10 43.88
N ASN A 227 21.95 9.28 44.03
CA ASN A 227 21.33 9.05 45.34
C ASN A 227 22.32 8.45 46.35
N SER A 228 23.18 7.53 45.91
CA SER A 228 24.22 6.96 46.75
C SER A 228 25.27 8.00 47.13
N GLN A 229 25.68 8.86 46.19
CA GLN A 229 26.57 9.99 46.48
C GLN A 229 25.95 10.96 47.50
N LEU A 230 24.67 11.31 47.35
CA LEU A 230 23.95 12.14 48.30
C LEU A 230 23.88 11.49 49.69
N ALA A 231 23.64 10.18 49.76
CA ALA A 231 23.63 9.44 51.02
C ALA A 231 25.00 9.49 51.72
N LEU A 232 26.10 9.36 50.97
CA LEU A 232 27.46 9.52 51.50
C LEU A 232 27.69 10.94 52.01
N GLN A 233 27.32 11.97 51.24
CA GLN A 233 27.44 13.37 51.67
C GLN A 233 26.62 13.66 52.94
N ILE A 234 25.42 13.09 53.08
CA ILE A 234 24.62 13.20 54.31
C ILE A 234 25.33 12.53 55.49
N SER A 235 25.93 11.36 55.27
CA SER A 235 26.72 10.65 56.30
C SER A 235 27.94 11.47 56.75
N ASP A 236 28.64 12.11 55.81
CA ASP A 236 29.79 12.97 56.10
C ASP A 236 29.36 14.20 56.90
N ILE A 237 28.27 14.87 56.51
CA ILE A 237 27.69 16.00 57.27
C ILE A 237 27.30 15.56 58.68
N LYS A 238 26.69 14.38 58.83
CA LYS A 238 26.32 13.83 60.14
C LYS A 238 27.56 13.57 61.00
N THR A 239 28.60 12.97 60.44
CA THR A 239 29.87 12.70 61.12
C THR A 239 30.55 14.01 61.51
N PHE A 240 30.54 15.01 60.62
CA PHE A 240 31.05 16.34 60.92
C PHE A 240 30.30 16.98 62.09
N MET A 241 28.96 16.90 62.10
CA MET A 241 28.13 17.41 63.19
C MET A 241 28.44 16.68 64.51
N GLU A 242 28.59 15.36 64.49
CA GLU A 242 28.98 14.59 65.68
C GLU A 242 30.37 14.98 66.17
N GLY A 243 31.33 15.16 65.26
CA GLY A 243 32.67 15.68 65.58
C GLY A 243 32.62 17.08 66.21
N VAL A 244 31.77 17.98 65.69
CA VAL A 244 31.52 19.29 66.30
C VAL A 244 30.94 19.14 67.71
N LYS A 245 29.93 18.29 67.92
CA LYS A 245 29.34 18.03 69.25
C LYS A 245 30.39 17.53 70.24
N VAL A 246 31.21 16.56 69.84
CA VAL A 246 32.29 16.00 70.67
C VAL A 246 33.33 17.07 71.01
N ARG A 247 33.76 17.87 70.02
CA ARG A 247 34.68 19.01 70.25
C ARG A 247 34.10 20.02 71.23
N LEU A 248 32.81 20.35 71.13
CA LEU A 248 32.13 21.24 72.08
C LEU A 248 32.11 20.63 73.48
N MET A 249 31.77 19.34 73.60
CA MET A 249 31.78 18.63 74.90
C MET A 249 33.16 18.65 75.57
N PHE A 250 34.23 18.43 74.80
CA PHE A 250 35.60 18.56 75.33
C PHE A 250 35.91 19.99 75.78
N LYS A 251 35.51 21.01 75.01
CA LYS A 251 35.69 22.42 75.42
C LYS A 251 34.93 22.75 76.70
N PHE A 252 33.68 22.32 76.82
CA PHE A 252 32.88 22.55 78.03
C PHE A 252 33.44 21.81 79.25
N THR A 253 33.88 20.56 79.09
CA THR A 253 34.48 19.79 80.19
C THR A 253 35.81 20.40 80.65
N ILE A 254 36.69 20.82 79.73
CA ILE A 254 37.92 21.55 80.07
C ILE A 254 37.59 22.86 80.78
N PHE A 255 36.61 23.62 80.29
CA PHE A 255 36.17 24.87 80.93
C PHE A 255 35.66 24.64 82.36
N LEU A 256 34.87 23.58 82.59
CA LEU A 256 34.41 23.21 83.94
C LEU A 256 35.57 22.84 84.87
N ILE A 257 36.54 22.07 84.38
CA ILE A 257 37.74 21.73 85.18
C ILE A 257 38.53 22.99 85.52
N PHE A 258 38.75 23.89 84.56
CA PHE A 258 39.46 25.15 84.79
C PHE A 258 38.71 26.06 85.77
N ALA A 259 37.38 26.14 85.66
CA ALA A 259 36.54 26.90 86.60
C ALA A 259 36.64 26.33 88.03
N LEU A 260 36.62 25.00 88.18
CA LEU A 260 36.84 24.36 89.49
C LEU A 260 38.24 24.64 90.04
N LEU A 261 39.28 24.58 89.19
CA LEU A 261 40.65 24.88 89.60
C LEU A 261 40.80 26.35 90.05
N ALA A 262 40.21 27.28 89.32
CA ALA A 262 40.19 28.70 89.67
C ALA A 262 39.49 28.95 91.01
N LEU A 263 38.37 28.27 91.28
CA LEU A 263 37.68 28.36 92.58
C LEU A 263 38.53 27.80 93.73
N VAL A 264 39.29 26.72 93.50
CA VAL A 264 40.23 26.18 94.51
C VAL A 264 41.36 27.17 94.78
N LEU A 265 41.93 27.79 93.75
CA LEU A 265 42.96 28.82 93.88
C LEU A 265 42.43 30.05 94.63
N GLU A 266 41.23 30.52 94.31
CA GLU A 266 40.61 31.66 95.00
C GLU A 266 40.39 31.35 96.48
N LYS A 267 39.89 30.15 96.81
CA LYS A 267 39.76 29.69 98.20
C LYS A 267 41.11 29.58 98.92
N ASN A 268 42.16 29.12 98.23
CA ASN A 268 43.49 29.00 98.82
C ASN A 268 44.11 30.39 99.10
N ILE A 269 43.96 31.35 98.17
CA ILE A 269 44.41 32.74 98.36
C ILE A 269 43.64 33.42 99.50
N LYS A 270 42.32 33.19 99.62
CA LYS A 270 41.50 33.74 100.71
C LYS A 270 41.86 33.14 102.07
N LYS A 271 42.24 31.86 102.11
CA LYS A 271 42.78 31.19 103.31
C LYS A 271 44.13 31.79 103.74
N SER A 272 44.96 32.25 102.80
CA SER A 272 46.21 32.96 103.11
C SER A 272 46.05 34.46 103.45
N ARG A 273 44.83 35.03 103.46
CA ARG A 273 44.58 36.45 103.77
C ARG A 273 43.94 36.70 105.16
N LEU A 274 43.85 35.70 106.04
CA LEU A 274 43.37 35.86 107.41
C LEU A 274 44.43 35.49 108.45
N ASP A 275 45.63 36.06 108.31
CA ASP A 275 46.63 36.22 109.38
C ASP A 275 47.55 37.40 109.01
N THR A 276 47.42 38.55 109.69
CA THR A 276 48.42 39.64 109.75
C THR A 276 48.07 40.60 110.90
N PRO A 277 49.04 41.13 111.67
CA PRO A 277 49.67 42.42 111.33
C PRO A 277 51.16 42.54 111.77
N SER A 278 52.08 43.10 110.97
CA SER A 278 52.46 44.53 110.84
C SER A 278 53.83 44.88 111.46
N LYS A 279 54.83 45.27 110.62
CA LYS A 279 55.69 46.45 110.85
C LYS A 279 56.46 46.89 109.58
N ARG A 280 56.32 48.17 109.20
CA ARG A 280 57.19 49.00 108.31
C ARG A 280 58.08 49.90 109.23
N PRO A 281 59.08 50.69 108.76
CA PRO A 281 59.43 51.13 107.38
C PRO A 281 60.92 50.83 107.04
N SER A 282 61.60 51.19 105.93
CA SER A 282 61.58 52.38 105.05
C SER A 282 62.61 52.20 103.90
N VAL A 283 62.40 52.89 102.75
CA VAL A 283 63.42 53.53 101.86
C VAL A 283 64.26 52.59 100.96
N GLU A 284 64.55 52.80 99.67
CA GLU A 284 64.24 53.83 98.65
C GLU A 284 64.87 53.43 97.31
N SER A 285 64.31 53.95 96.20
CA SER A 285 64.88 54.11 94.84
C SER A 285 65.18 52.84 94.00
N SER A 286 64.97 52.80 92.69
CA SER A 286 64.40 53.73 91.69
C SER A 286 64.32 52.98 90.35
N ASN A 287 63.37 53.41 89.49
CA ASN A 287 63.35 53.35 88.02
C ASN A 287 63.51 51.98 87.30
N GLY A 288 62.70 51.63 86.31
CA GLY A 288 61.68 52.37 85.59
C GLY A 288 61.45 51.74 84.21
N SER A 289 60.17 51.58 83.84
CA SER A 289 59.61 51.75 82.48
C SER A 289 60.08 50.74 81.38
N SER A 290 59.28 50.18 80.47
CA SER A 290 57.87 50.30 80.10
C SER A 290 57.51 49.08 79.22
N GLN A 291 56.27 48.60 79.32
CA GLN A 291 55.53 47.94 78.22
C GLN A 291 55.22 49.02 77.12
N PRO A 292 54.70 48.73 75.89
CA PRO A 292 53.85 47.59 75.54
C PRO A 292 53.91 47.08 74.06
N ASP A 293 53.04 46.10 73.80
CA ASP A 293 52.17 45.94 72.61
C ASP A 293 52.61 45.22 71.31
N VAL A 294 51.56 44.56 70.76
CA VAL A 294 51.21 44.24 69.36
C VAL A 294 51.49 42.81 68.84
N LEU A 295 50.45 41.96 68.98
CA LEU A 295 49.65 41.19 67.98
C LEU A 295 50.10 41.12 66.47
N PRO A 296 49.42 40.34 65.62
CA PRO A 296 49.73 38.96 65.21
C PRO A 296 50.24 38.86 63.75
N THR A 297 50.94 37.77 63.44
CA THR A 297 51.19 37.34 62.05
C THR A 297 50.02 36.47 61.60
N THR A 298 49.19 36.98 60.70
CA THR A 298 48.32 36.14 59.87
C THR A 298 49.14 35.65 58.69
N ASP A 299 49.35 34.34 58.61
CA ASP A 299 49.67 33.64 57.38
C ASP A 299 49.13 32.21 57.48
N GLU A 300 48.86 31.65 56.30
CA GLU A 300 48.37 30.29 55.98
C GLU A 300 46.84 30.17 55.90
N LEU A 301 46.23 30.28 54.70
CA LEU A 301 46.23 29.29 53.61
C LEU A 301 46.08 27.86 54.15
N LEU A 302 44.92 27.25 53.93
CA LEU A 302 44.79 25.94 53.27
C LEU A 302 43.34 25.42 53.38
N LEU A 303 42.86 25.00 52.21
CA LEU A 303 41.91 23.91 51.93
C LEU A 303 40.55 23.87 52.65
#